data_AF-A0A9W6P973-F1
#
_entry.id   AF-A0A9W6P973-F1
#
_cell.length_a   1.000
_cell.length_b   1.000
_cell.length_c   1.000
_cell.angle_alpha   90.00
_cell.angle_beta   90.00
_cell.angle_gamma   90.00
#
_symmetry.space_group_name_H-M   'P 1'
#
loop_
_entity.id
_entity.type
_entity.pdbx_description
1 polymer ?
#
loop_
_entity_poly.entity_id
_entity_poly.type
_entity_poly.pdbx_seq_one_letter_code
_entity_poly.pdbx_strand_id
1 'polypeptide(L)'
;MDDPSLDSRPVYHGAPAPEETAAPPTEVPRAFYIDVYTDDDSDDTEHAYYGATNPAGGAVARGIDEHGFYSLSDPERFAARVGGHVVWI
;
A
#
# COMPACT_ATOMS: atom_id res chain seq x y z
N MET A 1 -33.82 -16.87 14.74
CA MET A 1 -33.90 -15.61 13.95
C MET A 1 -32.46 -15.34 13.61
N ASP A 2 -32.03 -15.99 12.55
CA ASP A 2 -30.64 -16.18 12.18
C ASP A 2 -30.43 -15.32 10.95
N ASP A 3 -29.66 -14.24 11.10
CA ASP A 3 -29.22 -13.41 9.99
C ASP A 3 -27.74 -13.72 9.74
N PRO A 4 -27.40 -14.64 8.83
CA PRO A 4 -26.03 -14.90 8.44
C PRO A 4 -25.62 -13.97 7.29
N SER A 5 -25.56 -12.66 7.53
CA SER A 5 -25.04 -11.68 6.56
C SER A 5 -23.68 -11.10 6.97
N LEU A 6 -22.87 -11.89 7.69
CA LEU A 6 -21.43 -11.64 7.87
C LEU A 6 -20.65 -12.19 6.67
N ASP A 7 -21.00 -11.75 5.46
CA ASP A 7 -20.18 -11.94 4.26
C ASP A 7 -19.22 -10.74 4.14
N SER A 8 -18.37 -10.59 5.14
CA SER A 8 -17.25 -9.65 5.12
C SER A 8 -15.98 -10.43 5.39
N ARG A 9 -15.62 -11.26 4.41
CA ARG A 9 -14.27 -11.76 4.25
C ARG A 9 -13.62 -10.95 3.13
N PRO A 10 -12.53 -10.22 3.36
CA PRO A 10 -11.76 -9.66 2.25
C PRO A 10 -11.14 -10.83 1.50
N VAL A 11 -11.79 -11.28 0.43
CA VAL A 11 -11.26 -12.36 -0.40
C VAL A 11 -10.26 -11.76 -1.38
N TYR A 12 -8.99 -11.76 -1.00
CA TYR A 12 -7.91 -11.70 -1.97
C TYR A 12 -7.76 -13.10 -2.56
N HIS A 13 -8.27 -13.33 -3.77
CA HIS A 13 -7.97 -14.55 -4.52
C HIS A 13 -6.52 -14.46 -5.01
N GLY A 14 -5.57 -14.80 -4.13
CA GLY A 14 -4.22 -15.12 -4.56
C GLY A 14 -4.29 -16.29 -5.54
N ALA A 15 -3.77 -16.09 -6.74
CA ALA A 15 -3.66 -17.16 -7.73
C ALA A 15 -2.81 -18.31 -7.16
N PRO A 16 -3.15 -19.59 -7.44
CA PRO A 16 -2.29 -20.70 -7.05
C PRO A 16 -0.95 -20.55 -7.78
N ALA A 17 0.12 -20.42 -7.00
CA ALA A 17 1.48 -20.31 -7.52
C ALA A 17 1.81 -21.51 -8.44
N PRO A 18 2.29 -21.30 -9.67
CA PRO A 18 3.18 -22.26 -10.28
C PRO A 18 4.60 -21.98 -9.78
N GLU A 19 5.27 -23.08 -9.46
CA GLU A 19 6.69 -23.12 -9.11
C GLU A 19 7.57 -22.48 -10.20
N GLU A 20 8.73 -22.02 -9.75
CA GLU A 20 9.95 -21.81 -10.54
C GLU A 20 10.08 -20.51 -11.36
N THR A 21 10.89 -19.60 -10.82
CA THR A 21 11.75 -18.63 -11.53
C THR A 21 11.11 -17.87 -12.69
N ALA A 22 10.24 -16.92 -12.39
CA ALA A 22 9.93 -15.83 -13.31
C ALA A 22 9.88 -14.52 -12.52
N ALA A 23 10.58 -13.49 -12.99
CA ALA A 23 10.34 -12.13 -12.51
C ALA A 23 8.82 -11.86 -12.54
N PRO A 24 8.25 -11.21 -11.52
CA PRO A 24 6.81 -11.00 -11.46
C PRO A 24 6.36 -10.37 -12.77
N PRO A 25 5.23 -10.81 -13.37
CA PRO A 25 4.77 -10.24 -14.62
C PRO A 25 4.68 -8.73 -14.44
N THR A 26 5.32 -7.98 -15.34
CA THR A 26 5.37 -6.51 -15.37
C THR A 26 3.98 -5.86 -15.52
N GLU A 27 2.91 -6.63 -15.31
CA GLU A 27 1.50 -6.26 -15.44
C GLU A 27 0.73 -6.40 -14.11
N VAL A 28 1.39 -6.87 -13.05
CA VAL A 28 0.77 -6.99 -11.72
C VAL A 28 1.02 -5.71 -10.92
N PRO A 29 -0.04 -5.05 -10.39
CA PRO A 29 0.12 -3.94 -9.47
C PRO A 29 0.99 -4.35 -8.27
N ARG A 30 2.00 -3.54 -7.94
CA ARG A 30 2.90 -3.82 -6.82
C ARG A 30 2.50 -3.00 -5.60
N ALA A 31 2.21 -3.68 -4.51
CA ALA A 31 1.88 -3.07 -3.24
C ALA A 31 3.11 -2.45 -2.57
N PHE A 32 2.89 -1.38 -1.82
CA PHE A 32 3.90 -0.74 -1.01
C PHE A 32 3.31 -0.13 0.25
N TYR A 33 4.18 0.14 1.19
CA TYR A 33 3.93 0.88 2.42
C TYR A 33 4.94 2.02 2.53
N ILE A 34 4.54 3.15 3.10
CA ILE A 34 5.41 4.28 3.40
C ILE A 34 5.40 4.48 4.90
N ASP A 35 6.57 4.29 5.49
CA ASP A 35 6.82 4.54 6.90
C ASP A 35 7.34 5.96 7.06
N VAL A 36 6.69 6.81 7.85
CA VAL A 36 7.13 8.19 8.11
C VAL A 36 7.73 8.25 9.50
N TYR A 37 9.01 8.64 9.57
CA TYR A 37 9.70 8.82 10.85
C TYR A 37 9.61 10.29 11.28
N THR A 38 9.02 10.53 12.44
CA THR A 38 9.08 11.82 13.14
C THR A 38 10.03 11.67 14.32
N ASP A 39 11.01 12.58 14.42
CA ASP A 39 12.09 12.56 15.42
C ASP A 39 11.58 12.87 16.84
N ASP A 40 12.22 12.25 17.84
CA ASP A 40 11.84 12.08 19.26
C ASP A 40 11.60 13.39 20.07
N ASP A 41 11.84 14.56 19.48
CA ASP A 41 11.60 15.87 20.11
C ASP A 41 10.15 16.38 19.91
N SER A 42 9.35 15.73 19.07
CA SER A 42 7.95 16.10 18.80
C SER A 42 7.00 14.94 19.05
N ASP A 43 6.18 15.08 20.11
CA ASP A 43 4.98 14.27 20.35
C ASP A 43 4.07 14.30 19.10
N ASP A 44 3.92 13.14 18.47
CA ASP A 44 3.01 12.79 17.38
C ASP A 44 3.36 13.21 15.93
N THR A 45 3.67 12.23 15.06
CA THR A 45 2.63 11.49 14.30
C THR A 45 3.27 10.35 13.47
N GLU A 46 2.78 9.11 13.60
CA GLU A 46 3.03 7.99 12.66
C GLU A 46 2.09 8.11 11.45
N HIS A 47 2.46 8.92 10.44
CA HIS A 47 1.72 8.98 9.18
C HIS A 47 2.15 7.84 8.25
N ALA A 48 1.58 6.67 8.47
CA ALA A 48 1.81 5.53 7.60
C ALA A 48 0.88 5.56 6.38
N TYR A 49 1.38 5.20 5.19
CA TYR A 49 0.57 5.07 3.98
C TYR A 49 0.67 3.68 3.39
N TYR A 50 -0.45 3.10 2.95
CA TYR A 50 -0.47 1.88 2.14
C TYR A 50 -0.93 2.20 0.72
N GLY A 51 -0.32 1.57 -0.27
CA GLY A 51 -0.65 1.84 -1.66
C GLY A 51 -0.29 0.73 -2.64
N ALA A 52 -0.66 0.94 -3.89
CA ALA A 52 -0.30 0.08 -5.00
C ALA A 52 0.10 0.91 -6.21
N THR A 53 1.14 0.45 -6.92
CA THR A 53 1.59 1.02 -8.19
C THR A 53 0.92 0.30 -9.35
N ASN A 54 0.52 1.06 -10.38
CA ASN A 54 0.11 0.48 -11.65
C ASN A 54 1.36 0.33 -12.54
N PRO A 55 1.60 -0.84 -13.14
CA PRO A 55 2.68 -1.03 -14.10
C PRO A 55 2.63 -0.12 -15.33
N ALA A 56 1.44 0.37 -15.72
CA ALA A 56 1.27 1.38 -16.77
C ALA A 56 1.68 2.80 -16.31
N GLY A 57 2.07 2.96 -15.04
CA GLY A 57 2.45 4.22 -14.41
C GLY A 57 1.40 4.74 -13.44
N GLY A 58 1.87 5.47 -12.44
CA GLY A 58 1.06 6.02 -11.36
C GLY A 58 0.82 5.04 -10.22
N ALA A 59 0.39 5.58 -9.09
CA ALA A 59 0.15 4.86 -7.87
C ALA A 59 -1.02 5.47 -7.11
N VAL A 60 -1.64 4.67 -6.26
CA VAL A 60 -2.63 5.15 -5.29
C VAL A 60 -2.12 4.82 -3.90
N ALA A 61 -2.25 5.75 -2.98
CA ALA A 61 -1.92 5.55 -1.57
C ALA A 61 -3.07 6.03 -0.69
N ARG A 62 -3.18 5.47 0.50
CA ARG A 62 -4.12 5.89 1.54
C ARG A 62 -3.36 5.96 2.86
N GLY A 63 -3.56 7.04 3.60
CA GLY A 63 -3.07 7.14 4.98
C GLY A 63 -3.83 6.15 5.86
N ILE A 64 -3.13 5.50 6.79
CA ILE A 64 -3.73 4.51 7.69
C ILE A 64 -4.82 5.14 8.56
N ASP A 65 -4.58 6.35 9.07
CA ASP A 65 -5.53 7.10 9.90
C ASP A 65 -6.39 8.08 9.10
N GLU A 66 -6.16 8.21 7.80
CA GLU A 66 -6.86 9.17 6.95
C GLU A 66 -7.96 8.51 6.10
N HIS A 67 -9.09 9.20 6.02
CA HIS A 67 -10.15 8.86 5.08
C HIS A 67 -9.90 9.57 3.74
N GLY A 68 -9.07 8.95 2.89
CA GLY A 68 -8.80 9.47 1.54
C GLY A 68 -7.88 8.58 0.73
N PHE A 69 -7.97 8.70 -0.60
CA PHE A 69 -7.00 8.13 -1.52
C PHE A 69 -6.24 9.25 -2.22
N TYR A 70 -4.93 9.12 -2.25
CA TYR A 70 -4.00 10.00 -2.93
C TYR A 70 -3.56 9.35 -4.23
N SER A 71 -3.74 10.04 -5.36
CA SER A 71 -3.09 9.66 -6.61
C SER A 71 -1.66 10.19 -6.61
N LEU A 72 -0.70 9.28 -6.73
CA LEU A 72 0.72 9.58 -6.76
C LEU A 72 1.27 9.29 -8.16
N SER A 73 2.16 10.14 -8.65
CA SER A 73 2.91 9.83 -9.87
C SER A 73 4.05 8.85 -9.59
N ASP A 74 4.64 8.95 -8.39
CA ASP A 74 5.78 8.16 -7.95
C ASP A 74 5.79 8.04 -6.41
N PRO A 75 5.78 6.81 -5.85
CA PRO A 75 5.71 6.60 -4.41
C PRO A 75 7.01 6.97 -3.69
N GLU A 76 8.18 6.81 -4.31
CA GLU A 76 9.47 7.16 -3.68
C GLU A 76 9.63 8.67 -3.51
N ARG A 77 9.25 9.45 -4.52
CA ARG A 77 9.23 10.90 -4.46
C ARG A 77 8.23 11.41 -3.44
N PHE A 78 7.09 10.74 -3.28
CA PHE A 78 6.13 11.08 -2.23
C PHE A 78 6.72 10.79 -0.85
N ALA A 79 7.28 9.60 -0.62
CA ALA A 79 7.94 9.22 0.63
C ALA A 79 9.05 10.24 1.02
N ALA A 80 9.94 10.57 0.08
CA ALA A 80 11.00 11.55 0.30
C ALA A 80 10.46 12.95 0.69
N ARG A 81 9.29 13.34 0.16
CA ARG A 81 8.66 14.62 0.50
C ARG A 81 8.10 14.64 1.92
N VAL A 82 7.57 13.52 2.39
CA VAL A 82 6.96 13.41 3.73
C VAL A 82 7.93 12.93 4.80
N GLY A 83 9.22 12.77 4.47
CA GLY A 83 10.23 12.26 5.42
C GLY A 83 10.08 10.76 5.70
N GLY A 84 9.47 10.02 4.77
CA GLY A 84 9.25 8.58 4.90
C GLY A 84 10.10 7.72 3.96
N HIS A 85 9.95 6.41 4.12
CA HIS A 85 10.65 5.39 3.34
C HIS A 85 9.66 4.39 2.73
N VAL A 86 9.83 4.05 1.44
CA VAL A 86 8.99 3.07 0.75
C VAL A 86 9.46 1.65 1.06
N VAL A 87 8.54 0.81 1.51
CA VAL A 87 8.73 -0.63 1.70
C VAL A 87 7.82 -1.35 0.70
N TRP A 88 8.41 -2.13 -0.20
CA TRP A 88 7.68 -2.92 -1.17
C TRP A 88 7.25 -4.26 -0.58
N ILE A 89 5.99 -4.66 -0.80
CA ILE A 89 5.36 -5.83 -0.18
C ILE A 89 5.00 -6.86 -1.25
#